data_AF-A0A4Q3W1I2-F1
#
_entry.id   AF-A0A4Q3W1I2-F1
#
_cell.length_a   1.000
_cell.length_b   1.000
_cell.length_c   1.000
_cell.angle_alpha   90.00
_cell.angle_beta   90.00
_cell.angle_gamma   90.00
#
_symmetry.space_group_name_H-M   'P 1'
#
loop_
_entity.id
_entity.type
_entity.pdbx_description
1 polymer ?
#
loop_
_entity_poly.entity_id
_entity_poly.type
_entity_poly.pdbx_seq_one_letter_code
_entity_poly.pdbx_strand_id
1 'polypeptide(L)'
;MSDAIKHECGLAFLRLRKPFAHYQQKYGSVLWGLNKLYLLMEKQHNRGQDGAGVATVKLAVEPGYPFLSRIRSSETQPIADIFKRIGEEFNELQKFNTEISHYPGLMKGHLSFLGELLLGHLRYGTQGKNDVNFCHPFIKRHTIPARNLALAGNFNLVNTDELFEVVNMEPGVFQKQSDLAAMMEVIHHFLVKADEESPQALDVAAVLKKALPLFDGGFHVGGMTGNGIGFVFRDAHGIRPSYYFIDEDVVVAASERAAIRTAFNVGENEVKELMPGQAIIVSENGDVKIEQVIEPKERKACSFERIYFSRGSDEKIYRERSQLGYNLSKQVLDAVNYDLKNTIFSFIPNTAEVAFYGLVKGCEDYLNKIKLERILSWGNQVDPDKLEEMIKRRVRMEKIAIKDVKMRTFITEDVNRNEMVQHVYDITYGTVRRDVDTLVVIDDSIVRGTTLKESIIRMLSRLGPKRIIIVSSAPQIRYPDCYGIDMSKMGDFIAFNAAVLLLKERGKESLLSELYDQCK
;
A
#
# COMPACT_ATOMS: atom_id res chain seq x y z
N MET A 1 -23.38 8.86 5.91
CA MET A 1 -22.54 9.13 4.72
C MET A 1 -21.12 9.22 5.24
N SER A 2 -20.22 8.32 4.85
CA SER A 2 -18.79 8.45 5.17
C SER A 2 -18.18 9.48 4.23
N ASP A 3 -17.35 10.38 4.74
CA ASP A 3 -16.61 11.32 3.89
C ASP A 3 -15.77 10.57 2.85
N ALA A 4 -15.56 11.23 1.70
CA ALA A 4 -14.73 10.66 0.65
C ALA A 4 -13.29 10.52 1.14
N ILE A 5 -12.77 9.29 1.11
CA ILE A 5 -11.41 8.96 1.48
C ILE A 5 -10.49 9.34 0.34
N LYS A 6 -9.47 10.15 0.62
CA LYS A 6 -8.77 10.89 -0.44
C LYS A 6 -7.41 10.30 -0.82
N HIS A 7 -6.83 9.43 0.01
CA HIS A 7 -5.43 9.00 -0.15
C HIS A 7 -5.17 7.59 0.39
N GLU A 8 -4.67 6.69 -0.47
CA GLU A 8 -3.92 5.51 -0.05
C GLU A 8 -2.51 5.65 -0.60
N CYS A 9 -1.47 5.50 0.23
CA CYS A 9 -0.16 6.00 -0.17
C CYS A 9 1.03 5.17 0.34
N GLY A 10 2.15 5.29 -0.37
CA GLY A 10 3.45 4.82 0.06
C GLY A 10 4.31 5.97 0.57
N LEU A 11 4.94 5.81 1.73
CA LEU A 11 5.93 6.76 2.26
C LEU A 11 7.34 6.20 2.06
N ALA A 12 8.27 7.06 1.67
CA ALA A 12 9.71 6.77 1.64
C ALA A 12 10.47 7.94 2.28
N PHE A 13 11.08 7.73 3.43
CA PHE A 13 11.91 8.72 4.11
C PHE A 13 13.34 8.23 4.21
N LEU A 14 14.30 9.07 3.81
CA LEU A 14 15.73 8.82 4.01
C LEU A 14 16.40 10.07 4.61
N ARG A 15 17.32 9.85 5.54
CA ARG A 15 18.23 10.87 6.07
C ARG A 15 19.67 10.35 6.01
N LEU A 16 20.50 11.00 5.20
CA LEU A 16 21.91 10.69 5.00
C LEU A 16 22.77 11.17 6.19
N ARG A 17 23.39 10.27 6.93
CA ARG A 17 24.14 10.61 8.17
C ARG A 17 25.55 11.13 7.91
N LYS A 18 26.06 11.02 6.69
CA LYS A 18 27.42 11.42 6.31
C LYS A 18 27.42 12.53 5.25
N PRO A 19 28.54 13.24 5.03
CA PRO A 19 28.68 14.17 3.92
C PRO A 19 28.68 13.47 2.55
N PHE A 20 28.32 14.18 1.47
CA PHE A 20 28.31 13.60 0.11
C PHE A 20 29.65 13.00 -0.35
N ALA A 21 30.79 13.53 0.12
CA ALA A 21 32.11 12.96 -0.16
C ALA A 21 32.25 11.51 0.33
N HIS A 22 31.65 11.19 1.48
CA HIS A 22 31.64 9.83 2.00
C HIS A 22 30.92 8.87 1.04
N TYR A 23 29.74 9.25 0.54
CA TYR A 23 28.99 8.39 -0.38
C TYR A 23 29.66 8.25 -1.74
N GLN A 24 30.32 9.32 -2.24
CA GLN A 24 31.14 9.23 -3.44
C GLN A 24 32.28 8.23 -3.27
N GLN A 25 32.94 8.23 -2.11
CA GLN A 25 34.08 7.34 -1.84
C GLN A 25 33.66 5.90 -1.56
N LYS A 26 32.62 5.68 -0.74
CA LYS A 26 32.13 4.35 -0.33
C LYS A 26 31.29 3.66 -1.40
N TYR A 27 30.46 4.41 -2.12
CA TYR A 27 29.48 3.87 -3.07
C TYR A 27 29.69 4.30 -4.52
N GLY A 28 30.72 5.11 -4.79
CA GLY A 28 31.06 5.57 -6.15
C GLY A 28 30.15 6.66 -6.72
N SER A 29 29.19 7.18 -5.94
CA SER A 29 28.26 8.21 -6.42
C SER A 29 27.69 9.08 -5.29
N VAL A 30 27.72 10.40 -5.47
CA VAL A 30 26.98 11.34 -4.62
C VAL A 30 25.46 11.18 -4.72
N LEU A 31 24.96 10.59 -5.82
CA LEU A 31 23.54 10.35 -6.07
C LEU A 31 23.02 9.10 -5.33
N TRP A 32 23.85 8.43 -4.52
CA TRP A 32 23.47 7.20 -3.82
C TRP A 32 22.14 7.34 -3.06
N GLY A 33 21.94 8.44 -2.32
CA GLY A 33 20.70 8.68 -1.58
C GLY A 33 19.46 8.77 -2.50
N LEU A 34 19.57 9.47 -3.63
CA LEU A 34 18.51 9.57 -4.63
C LEU A 34 18.23 8.22 -5.30
N ASN A 35 19.26 7.45 -5.62
CA ASN A 35 19.11 6.11 -6.18
C ASN A 35 18.42 5.16 -5.20
N LYS A 36 18.75 5.25 -3.90
CA LYS A 36 18.07 4.50 -2.84
C LYS A 36 16.61 4.94 -2.66
N LEU A 37 16.34 6.25 -2.73
CA LEU A 37 14.97 6.76 -2.71
C LEU A 37 14.14 6.24 -3.89
N TYR A 38 14.68 6.30 -5.12
CA TYR A 38 14.05 5.75 -6.31
C TYR A 38 13.70 4.27 -6.12
N LEU A 39 14.69 3.46 -5.74
CA LEU A 39 14.48 2.03 -5.52
C LEU A 39 13.45 1.76 -4.42
N LEU A 40 13.47 2.53 -3.33
CA LEU A 40 12.51 2.39 -2.23
C LEU A 40 11.08 2.76 -2.66
N MET A 41 10.93 3.77 -3.52
CA MET A 41 9.64 4.14 -4.11
C MET A 41 9.15 3.08 -5.10
N GLU A 42 9.99 2.59 -6.01
CA GLU A 42 9.64 1.51 -6.95
C GLU A 42 9.24 0.22 -6.23
N LYS A 43 9.92 -0.12 -5.13
CA LYS A 43 9.56 -1.27 -4.28
C LYS A 43 8.30 -1.04 -3.44
N GLN A 44 7.66 0.12 -3.53
CA GLN A 44 6.35 0.41 -2.94
C GLN A 44 5.31 0.79 -4.00
N HIS A 45 5.56 0.58 -5.29
CA HIS A 45 4.67 0.95 -6.40
C HIS A 45 3.25 0.35 -6.30
N ASN A 46 3.08 -0.75 -5.58
CA ASN A 46 1.76 -1.33 -5.25
C ASN A 46 0.89 -0.43 -4.36
N ARG A 47 1.47 0.60 -3.72
CA ARG A 47 0.78 1.55 -2.84
C ARG A 47 0.38 2.86 -3.52
N GLY A 48 0.65 3.02 -4.81
CA GLY A 48 0.30 4.24 -5.53
C GLY A 48 0.89 4.28 -6.93
N GLN A 49 0.00 4.48 -7.92
CA GLN A 49 0.36 4.57 -9.33
C GLN A 49 -0.17 5.86 -10.00
N ASP A 50 -1.06 6.59 -9.33
CA ASP A 50 -1.76 7.76 -9.87
C ASP A 50 -0.96 9.06 -9.72
N GLY A 51 0.00 9.06 -8.81
CA GLY A 51 0.92 10.18 -8.63
C GLY A 51 2.08 9.85 -7.72
N ALA A 52 3.09 10.70 -7.76
CA ALA A 52 4.25 10.62 -6.89
C ALA A 52 4.80 12.02 -6.60
N GLY A 53 5.67 12.10 -5.61
CA GLY A 53 6.43 13.32 -5.35
C GLY A 53 7.67 13.06 -4.52
N VAL A 54 8.62 13.96 -4.65
CA VAL A 54 9.89 13.97 -3.93
C VAL A 54 10.13 15.38 -3.41
N ALA A 55 10.53 15.49 -2.14
CA ALA A 55 11.09 16.71 -1.58
C ALA A 55 12.45 16.40 -0.96
N THR A 56 13.33 17.40 -0.93
CA THR A 56 14.69 17.25 -0.40
C THR A 56 15.10 18.49 0.38
N VAL A 57 15.81 18.30 1.50
CA VAL A 57 16.45 19.40 2.24
C VAL A 57 17.96 19.22 2.22
N LYS A 58 18.66 20.28 1.81
CA LYS A 58 20.11 20.43 1.87
C LYS A 58 20.52 21.07 3.20
N LEU A 59 21.57 20.55 3.81
CA LEU A 59 22.14 21.12 5.04
C LEU A 59 23.25 22.11 4.74
N ALA A 60 23.62 22.98 5.69
CA ALA A 60 24.78 23.87 5.58
C ALA A 60 24.87 24.61 4.22
N VAL A 61 23.74 25.15 3.77
CA VAL A 61 23.63 25.91 2.52
C VAL A 61 23.96 27.38 2.80
N GLU A 62 24.71 28.02 1.92
CA GLU A 62 25.03 29.44 2.03
C GLU A 62 23.75 30.31 1.96
N PRO A 63 23.68 31.43 2.70
CA PRO A 63 22.56 32.37 2.60
C PRO A 63 22.29 32.78 1.15
N GLY A 64 21.02 32.74 0.74
CA GLY A 64 20.59 33.08 -0.63
C GLY A 64 20.45 31.88 -1.56
N TYR A 65 20.99 30.71 -1.21
CA TYR A 65 20.79 29.48 -1.99
C TYR A 65 19.58 28.68 -1.48
N PRO A 66 18.79 28.06 -2.39
CA PRO A 66 17.65 27.25 -2.00
C PRO A 66 18.09 25.94 -1.32
N PHE A 67 17.56 25.68 -0.13
CA PHE A 67 17.82 24.44 0.62
C PHE A 67 16.70 23.40 0.50
N LEU A 68 15.44 23.82 0.25
CA LEU A 68 14.26 22.95 0.15
C LEU A 68 13.75 22.91 -1.30
N SER A 69 13.78 21.74 -1.90
CA SER A 69 13.27 21.48 -3.26
C SER A 69 12.11 20.49 -3.22
N ARG A 70 11.17 20.63 -4.16
CA ARG A 70 10.05 19.70 -4.34
C ARG A 70 9.70 19.52 -5.80
N ILE A 71 9.50 18.28 -6.21
CA ILE A 71 8.94 17.88 -7.50
C ILE A 71 7.79 16.89 -7.29
N ARG A 72 6.77 16.97 -8.13
CA ARG A 72 5.59 16.10 -8.10
C ARG A 72 5.17 15.77 -9.52
N SER A 73 4.55 14.62 -9.68
CA SER A 73 4.03 14.15 -10.96
C SER A 73 2.72 13.41 -10.77
N SER A 74 1.79 13.62 -11.69
CA SER A 74 0.56 12.84 -11.88
C SER A 74 0.49 12.26 -13.30
N GLU A 75 1.64 12.22 -13.98
CA GLU A 75 1.81 11.64 -15.31
C GLU A 75 1.75 10.12 -15.27
N THR A 76 1.65 9.48 -16.44
CA THR A 76 1.81 8.04 -16.54
C THR A 76 3.21 7.62 -16.09
N GLN A 77 3.30 6.67 -15.14
CA GLN A 77 4.57 6.30 -14.48
C GLN A 77 5.22 7.49 -13.75
N PRO A 78 4.56 8.03 -12.71
CA PRO A 78 4.97 9.29 -12.09
C PRO A 78 6.33 9.22 -11.38
N ILE A 79 6.74 8.03 -10.92
CA ILE A 79 8.08 7.82 -10.34
C ILE A 79 9.15 8.02 -11.42
N ALA A 80 9.01 7.35 -12.56
CA ALA A 80 9.96 7.44 -13.67
C ALA A 80 10.05 8.88 -14.20
N ASP A 81 8.93 9.59 -14.33
CA ASP A 81 8.91 11.00 -14.72
C ASP A 81 9.72 11.89 -13.78
N ILE A 82 9.51 11.76 -12.46
CA ILE A 82 10.24 12.53 -11.45
C ILE A 82 11.74 12.30 -11.55
N PHE A 83 12.17 11.04 -11.56
CA PHE A 83 13.60 10.72 -11.54
C PHE A 83 14.28 11.00 -12.88
N LYS A 84 13.53 10.95 -14.00
CA LYS A 84 14.00 11.45 -15.29
C LYS A 84 14.30 12.95 -15.22
N ARG A 85 13.37 13.76 -14.71
CA ARG A 85 13.55 15.22 -14.57
C ARG A 85 14.69 15.59 -13.63
N ILE A 86 14.86 14.86 -12.52
CA ILE A 86 16.02 15.02 -11.63
C ILE A 86 17.32 14.65 -12.37
N GLY A 87 17.31 13.57 -13.16
CA GLY A 87 18.46 13.14 -13.95
C GLY A 87 18.82 14.11 -15.07
N GLU A 88 17.84 14.79 -15.68
CA GLU A 88 18.07 15.83 -16.69
C GLU A 88 18.90 16.99 -16.12
N GLU A 89 18.62 17.44 -14.89
CA GLU A 89 19.41 18.48 -14.21
C GLU A 89 20.89 18.07 -14.06
N PHE A 90 21.13 16.81 -13.70
CA PHE A 90 22.47 16.24 -13.62
C PHE A 90 23.18 16.17 -14.98
N ASN A 91 22.47 15.66 -16.00
CA ASN A 91 23.01 15.52 -17.35
C ASN A 91 23.35 16.89 -17.96
N GLU A 92 22.50 17.90 -17.78
CA GLU A 92 22.79 19.26 -18.24
C GLU A 92 24.02 19.83 -17.52
N LEU A 93 24.13 19.66 -16.21
CA LEU A 93 25.29 20.13 -15.46
C LEU A 93 26.61 19.51 -15.95
N GLN A 94 26.61 18.21 -16.28
CA GLN A 94 27.79 17.52 -16.81
C GLN A 94 28.20 18.00 -18.21
N LYS A 95 27.27 18.50 -19.04
CA LYS A 95 27.60 19.06 -20.37
C LYS A 95 28.47 20.31 -20.26
N PHE A 96 28.23 21.13 -19.24
CA PHE A 96 28.97 22.38 -19.03
C PHE A 96 30.23 22.19 -18.19
N ASN A 97 30.29 21.13 -17.38
CA ASN A 97 31.46 20.80 -16.56
C ASN A 97 31.60 19.28 -16.40
N THR A 98 32.41 18.66 -17.26
CA THR A 98 32.61 17.20 -17.29
C THR A 98 33.23 16.63 -16.02
N GLU A 99 33.99 17.43 -15.28
CA GLU A 99 34.70 16.99 -14.06
C GLU A 99 33.88 17.21 -12.78
N ILE A 100 32.71 17.85 -12.85
CA ILE A 100 31.93 18.21 -11.67
C ILE A 100 31.53 17.01 -10.81
N SER A 101 31.43 15.82 -11.40
CA SER A 101 31.17 14.56 -10.70
C SER A 101 32.23 14.20 -9.66
N HIS A 102 33.46 14.73 -9.79
CA HIS A 102 34.54 14.55 -8.82
C HIS A 102 34.46 15.54 -7.64
N TYR A 103 33.55 16.50 -7.66
CA TYR A 103 33.43 17.56 -6.66
C TYR A 103 32.05 17.57 -5.98
N PRO A 104 31.81 16.68 -4.99
CA PRO A 104 30.52 16.54 -4.30
C PRO A 104 29.93 17.85 -3.73
N GLY A 105 30.78 18.72 -3.19
CA GLY A 105 30.35 20.02 -2.65
C GLY A 105 29.79 20.94 -3.74
N LEU A 106 30.46 21.01 -4.90
CA LEU A 106 29.98 21.80 -6.04
C LEU A 106 28.67 21.22 -6.59
N MET A 107 28.59 19.90 -6.74
CA MET A 107 27.35 19.26 -7.17
C MET A 107 26.16 19.60 -6.26
N LYS A 108 26.36 19.60 -4.94
CA LYS A 108 25.32 19.97 -3.98
C LYS A 108 24.82 21.40 -4.19
N GLY A 109 25.71 22.33 -4.52
CA GLY A 109 25.34 23.72 -4.81
C GLY A 109 24.46 23.84 -6.06
N HIS A 110 24.78 23.09 -7.11
CA HIS A 110 24.14 23.21 -8.42
C HIS A 110 22.89 22.33 -8.61
N LEU A 111 22.82 21.15 -7.98
CA LEU A 111 21.72 20.20 -8.19
C LEU A 111 20.62 20.41 -7.16
N SER A 112 19.41 20.76 -7.60
CA SER A 112 18.27 21.11 -6.74
C SER A 112 17.89 20.00 -5.75
N PHE A 113 17.98 18.73 -6.18
CA PHE A 113 17.53 17.56 -5.41
C PHE A 113 18.66 16.81 -4.70
N LEU A 114 19.91 17.29 -4.76
CA LEU A 114 21.03 16.68 -4.02
C LEU A 114 21.03 17.15 -2.56
N GLY A 115 20.10 16.64 -1.76
CA GLY A 115 19.93 16.95 -0.33
C GLY A 115 20.14 15.74 0.59
N GLU A 116 20.47 16.00 1.85
CA GLU A 116 20.71 14.97 2.86
C GLU A 116 19.45 14.47 3.56
N LEU A 117 18.33 15.19 3.43
CA LEU A 117 17.00 14.71 3.80
C LEU A 117 16.21 14.49 2.51
N LEU A 118 15.54 13.36 2.41
CA LEU A 118 14.85 12.91 1.22
C LEU A 118 13.48 12.36 1.64
N LEU A 119 12.41 12.91 1.08
CA LEU A 119 11.04 12.47 1.33
C LEU A 119 10.36 12.17 0.01
N GLY A 120 10.11 10.90 -0.24
CA GLY A 120 9.35 10.37 -1.36
C GLY A 120 7.95 9.94 -0.94
N HIS A 121 7.03 10.05 -1.88
CA HIS A 121 5.65 9.66 -1.68
C HIS A 121 5.02 9.09 -2.95
N LEU A 122 4.17 8.09 -2.77
CA LEU A 122 3.37 7.45 -3.81
C LEU A 122 1.91 7.66 -3.49
N ARG A 123 1.13 8.13 -4.46
CA ARG A 123 -0.30 8.38 -4.33
C ARG A 123 -1.09 7.32 -5.09
N TYR A 124 -2.00 6.68 -4.39
CA TYR A 124 -3.17 6.02 -4.94
C TYR A 124 -4.34 7.02 -4.81
N GLY A 125 -4.80 7.49 -5.96
CA GLY A 125 -5.89 8.46 -6.08
C GLY A 125 -7.15 7.74 -6.45
N THR A 126 -8.23 7.99 -5.72
CA THR A 126 -9.52 7.36 -5.98
C THR A 126 -10.47 8.33 -6.66
N GLN A 127 -11.45 7.77 -7.39
CA GLN A 127 -12.24 8.42 -8.45
C GLN A 127 -12.22 9.97 -8.49
N GLY A 128 -11.54 10.53 -9.49
CA GLY A 128 -11.59 11.96 -9.80
C GLY A 128 -10.21 12.56 -10.03
N LYS A 129 -9.97 13.01 -11.27
CA LYS A 129 -8.83 13.80 -11.79
C LYS A 129 -7.47 13.54 -11.11
N ASN A 130 -6.55 12.89 -11.84
CA ASN A 130 -5.12 12.83 -11.51
C ASN A 130 -4.52 14.25 -11.52
N ASP A 131 -4.68 14.96 -10.41
CA ASP A 131 -4.16 16.31 -10.22
C ASP A 131 -2.93 16.26 -9.29
N VAL A 132 -1.83 16.76 -9.82
CA VAL A 132 -0.54 16.94 -9.14
C VAL A 132 -0.66 17.73 -7.84
N ASN A 133 -1.69 18.57 -7.67
CA ASN A 133 -1.93 19.34 -6.45
C ASN A 133 -2.14 18.45 -5.23
N PHE A 134 -2.74 17.27 -5.41
CA PHE A 134 -2.98 16.29 -4.35
C PHE A 134 -1.80 15.32 -4.13
N CYS A 135 -0.76 15.39 -4.96
CA CYS A 135 0.46 14.62 -4.73
C CYS A 135 1.23 15.21 -3.54
N HIS A 136 1.63 14.38 -2.59
CA HIS A 136 2.59 14.77 -1.55
C HIS A 136 4.01 14.70 -2.12
N PRO A 137 5.03 15.32 -1.50
CA PRO A 137 4.98 16.11 -0.27
C PRO A 137 4.28 17.47 -0.38
N PHE A 138 3.61 17.90 0.69
CA PHE A 138 3.21 19.30 0.85
C PHE A 138 4.32 20.10 1.53
N ILE A 139 4.42 21.39 1.22
CA ILE A 139 5.47 22.27 1.74
C ILE A 139 4.88 23.58 2.26
N LYS A 140 5.35 24.01 3.42
CA LYS A 140 5.19 25.36 3.99
C LYS A 140 6.55 26.03 3.94
N ARG A 141 6.58 27.24 3.38
CA ARG A 141 7.80 28.02 3.23
C ARG A 141 7.82 29.19 4.19
N HIS A 142 8.98 29.47 4.74
CA HIS A 142 9.24 30.62 5.59
C HIS A 142 10.65 31.14 5.37
N THR A 143 10.89 32.40 5.67
CA THR A 143 12.24 32.98 5.73
C THR A 143 13.12 32.38 6.83
N ILE A 144 12.53 31.74 7.84
CA ILE A 144 13.24 31.12 8.97
C ILE A 144 13.33 29.62 8.66
N PRO A 145 14.53 29.04 8.51
CA PRO A 145 14.69 27.64 8.12
C PRO A 145 13.90 26.66 9.01
N ALA A 146 13.90 26.86 10.33
CA ALA A 146 13.19 26.00 11.28
C ALA A 146 11.66 25.96 11.09
N ARG A 147 11.06 27.02 10.49
CA ARG A 147 9.62 27.11 10.21
C ARG A 147 9.23 26.57 8.84
N ASN A 148 10.19 26.19 8.00
CA ASN A 148 9.88 25.48 6.76
C ASN A 148 9.53 24.04 7.09
N LEU A 149 8.47 23.51 6.49
CA LEU A 149 8.00 22.16 6.75
C LEU A 149 7.67 21.48 5.42
N ALA A 150 8.21 20.28 5.21
CA ALA A 150 7.72 19.35 4.20
C ALA A 150 7.08 18.15 4.89
N LEU A 151 5.94 17.69 4.39
CA LEU A 151 5.17 16.60 5.00
C LEU A 151 4.58 15.68 3.93
N ALA A 152 4.61 14.38 4.19
CA ALA A 152 3.97 13.35 3.36
C ALA A 152 3.60 12.15 4.24
N GLY A 153 2.56 11.41 3.88
CA GLY A 153 2.22 10.23 4.66
C GLY A 153 1.17 9.36 4.02
N ASN A 154 1.02 8.17 4.60
CA ASN A 154 -0.08 7.25 4.38
C ASN A 154 -1.05 7.39 5.56
N PHE A 155 -2.20 8.03 5.33
CA PHE A 155 -3.15 8.28 6.40
C PHE A 155 -4.54 8.69 5.90
N ASN A 156 -5.48 8.66 6.83
CA ASN A 156 -6.75 9.35 6.76
C ASN A 156 -7.04 9.96 8.14
N LEU A 157 -7.56 11.19 8.17
CA LEU A 157 -8.04 11.85 9.39
C LEU A 157 -9.55 12.00 9.32
N VAL A 158 -10.23 11.72 10.43
CA VAL A 158 -11.71 11.81 10.50
C VAL A 158 -12.21 13.12 11.11
N ASN A 159 -11.32 13.91 11.72
CA ASN A 159 -11.68 15.14 12.42
C ASN A 159 -11.06 16.41 11.79
N THR A 160 -10.96 16.47 10.46
CA THR A 160 -10.27 17.57 9.76
C THR A 160 -10.86 18.95 10.02
N ASP A 161 -12.19 19.06 10.16
CA ASP A 161 -12.86 20.33 10.46
C ASP A 161 -12.48 20.85 11.86
N GLU A 162 -12.49 19.98 12.87
CA GLU A 162 -12.07 20.31 14.24
C GLU A 162 -10.61 20.79 14.29
N LEU A 163 -9.74 20.20 13.47
CA LEU A 163 -8.33 20.59 13.40
C LEU A 163 -8.14 22.02 12.88
N PHE A 164 -8.95 22.47 11.92
CA PHE A 164 -8.91 23.84 11.43
C PHE A 164 -9.39 24.85 12.48
N GLU A 165 -10.40 24.47 13.28
CA GLU A 165 -10.86 25.28 14.41
C GLU A 165 -9.77 25.45 15.48
N VAL A 166 -9.05 24.37 15.82
CA VAL A 166 -7.96 24.41 16.82
C VAL A 166 -6.84 25.40 16.45
N VAL A 167 -6.57 25.58 15.16
CA VAL A 167 -5.58 26.56 14.67
C VAL A 167 -6.18 27.92 14.29
N ASN A 168 -7.48 28.14 14.55
CA ASN A 168 -8.22 29.35 14.17
C ASN A 168 -8.05 29.73 12.69
N MET A 169 -8.11 28.74 11.80
CA MET A 169 -7.94 28.95 10.36
C MET A 169 -9.22 28.61 9.62
N GLU A 170 -9.70 29.53 8.77
CA GLU A 170 -10.71 29.19 7.77
C GLU A 170 -10.05 28.46 6.58
N PRO A 171 -10.37 27.18 6.33
CA PRO A 171 -9.73 26.44 5.27
C PRO A 171 -10.27 26.90 3.90
N GLY A 172 -9.34 27.14 2.96
CA GLY A 172 -9.68 27.38 1.56
C GLY A 172 -10.25 26.13 0.88
N VAL A 173 -10.69 26.27 -0.38
CA VAL A 173 -11.30 25.18 -1.17
C VAL A 173 -10.38 23.96 -1.24
N PHE A 174 -9.08 24.16 -1.44
CA PHE A 174 -8.10 23.08 -1.51
C PHE A 174 -7.89 22.39 -0.15
N GLN A 175 -7.78 23.15 0.93
CA GLN A 175 -7.54 22.61 2.28
C GLN A 175 -8.68 21.71 2.74
N LYS A 176 -9.94 22.08 2.45
CA LYS A 176 -11.12 21.23 2.71
C LYS A 176 -11.07 19.89 1.97
N GLN A 177 -10.34 19.85 0.86
CA GLN A 177 -10.17 18.66 0.02
C GLN A 177 -8.91 17.86 0.34
N SER A 178 -8.12 18.19 1.37
CA SER A 178 -6.91 17.43 1.69
C SER A 178 -6.65 17.31 3.19
N ASP A 179 -6.68 16.08 3.67
CA ASP A 179 -6.44 15.78 5.08
C ASP A 179 -4.98 16.09 5.47
N LEU A 180 -4.04 15.99 4.51
CA LEU A 180 -2.65 16.44 4.72
C LEU A 180 -2.57 17.93 4.99
N ALA A 181 -3.43 18.73 4.34
CA ALA A 181 -3.44 20.16 4.58
C ALA A 181 -3.80 20.44 6.04
N ALA A 182 -4.87 19.84 6.57
CA ALA A 182 -5.26 19.98 7.97
C ALA A 182 -4.14 19.58 8.94
N MET A 183 -3.56 18.39 8.74
CA MET A 183 -2.43 17.91 9.55
C MET A 183 -1.23 18.86 9.49
N MET A 184 -0.92 19.36 8.30
CA MET A 184 0.20 20.26 8.06
C MET A 184 0.02 21.60 8.77
N GLU A 185 -1.19 22.19 8.76
CA GLU A 185 -1.46 23.45 9.46
C GLU A 185 -1.28 23.28 10.97
N VAL A 186 -1.78 22.20 11.57
CA VAL A 186 -1.65 21.92 13.00
C VAL A 186 -0.19 21.75 13.40
N ILE A 187 0.57 20.91 12.68
CA ILE A 187 2.00 20.73 12.97
C ILE A 187 2.76 22.04 12.79
N HIS A 188 2.49 22.78 11.72
CA HIS A 188 3.14 24.05 11.43
C HIS A 188 2.82 25.12 12.49
N HIS A 189 1.59 25.19 12.99
CA HIS A 189 1.21 26.09 14.09
C HIS A 189 2.05 25.85 15.35
N PHE A 190 2.17 24.60 15.80
CA PHE A 190 2.99 24.27 16.96
C PHE A 190 4.49 24.41 16.69
N LEU A 191 4.93 24.16 15.46
CA LEU A 191 6.31 24.38 15.02
C LEU A 191 6.69 25.86 15.14
N VAL A 192 5.85 26.77 14.66
CA VAL A 192 6.07 28.21 14.75
C VAL A 192 6.11 28.67 16.20
N LYS A 193 5.16 28.23 17.03
CA LYS A 193 5.16 28.56 18.46
C LYS A 193 6.41 28.06 19.19
N ALA A 194 6.85 26.83 18.90
CA ALA A 194 8.04 26.28 19.52
C ALA A 194 9.32 27.05 19.10
N ASP A 195 9.41 27.48 17.85
CA ASP A 195 10.51 28.34 17.38
C ASP A 195 10.45 29.75 18.00
N GLU A 196 9.27 30.30 18.26
CA GLU A 196 9.12 31.58 18.97
C GLU A 196 9.50 31.47 20.46
N GLU A 197 9.14 30.36 21.10
CA GLU A 197 9.50 30.05 22.50
C GLU A 197 11.01 29.79 22.65
N SER A 198 11.65 29.15 21.66
CA SER A 198 13.06 28.75 21.71
C SER A 198 13.74 28.85 20.33
N PRO A 199 14.06 30.08 19.87
CA PRO A 199 14.70 30.28 18.57
C PRO A 199 16.01 29.50 18.45
N GLN A 200 16.24 28.89 17.29
CA GLN A 200 17.41 28.04 16.97
C GLN A 200 17.56 26.75 17.81
N ALA A 201 16.71 26.52 18.81
CA ALA A 201 16.73 25.33 19.66
C ALA A 201 15.40 24.56 19.57
N LEU A 202 14.84 24.47 18.36
CA LEU A 202 13.55 23.82 18.11
C LEU A 202 13.54 22.36 18.55
N ASP A 203 12.64 22.03 19.47
CA ASP A 203 12.35 20.65 19.88
C ASP A 203 11.14 20.10 19.12
N VAL A 204 11.41 19.38 18.03
CA VAL A 204 10.37 18.72 17.22
C VAL A 204 9.62 17.64 18.02
N ALA A 205 10.25 17.00 19.01
CA ALA A 205 9.56 16.02 19.84
C ALA A 205 8.45 16.68 20.66
N ALA A 206 8.73 17.85 21.24
CA ALA A 206 7.74 18.65 21.96
C ALA A 206 6.61 19.15 21.04
N VAL A 207 6.93 19.55 19.80
CA VAL A 207 5.94 19.92 18.79
C VAL A 207 5.01 18.75 18.48
N LEU A 208 5.56 17.56 18.23
CA LEU A 208 4.76 16.36 17.95
C LEU A 208 3.91 15.93 19.16
N LYS A 209 4.44 16.03 20.39
CA LYS A 209 3.68 15.75 21.62
C LYS A 209 2.48 16.69 21.82
N LYS A 210 2.53 17.93 21.31
CA LYS A 210 1.40 18.86 21.30
C LYS A 210 0.42 18.58 20.14
N ALA A 211 0.93 18.27 18.95
CA ALA A 211 0.12 18.14 17.74
C ALA A 211 -0.60 16.78 17.60
N LEU A 212 0.11 15.66 17.79
CA LEU A 212 -0.42 14.33 17.48
C LEU A 212 -1.64 13.91 18.31
N PRO A 213 -1.80 14.29 19.60
CA PRO A 213 -3.01 13.97 20.36
C PRO A 213 -4.30 14.55 19.78
N LEU A 214 -4.22 15.56 18.91
CA LEU A 214 -5.38 16.18 18.27
C LEU A 214 -5.89 15.38 17.07
N PHE A 215 -5.06 14.48 16.52
CA PHE A 215 -5.39 13.74 15.30
C PHE A 215 -6.20 12.49 15.62
N ASP A 216 -7.39 12.40 15.03
CA ASP A 216 -8.17 11.16 15.02
C ASP A 216 -8.10 10.50 13.63
N GLY A 217 -7.61 9.26 13.61
CA GLY A 217 -7.37 8.52 12.37
C GLY A 217 -6.23 7.51 12.46
N GLY A 218 -5.90 6.93 11.31
CA GLY A 218 -4.76 6.03 11.14
C GLY A 218 -3.70 6.71 10.28
N PHE A 219 -2.46 6.77 10.76
CA PHE A 219 -1.42 7.52 10.08
C PHE A 219 0.00 6.99 10.27
N HIS A 220 0.75 7.02 9.16
CA HIS A 220 2.19 6.90 9.10
C HIS A 220 2.73 8.05 8.24
N VAL A 221 3.44 8.99 8.86
CA VAL A 221 3.77 10.27 8.24
C VAL A 221 5.24 10.56 8.44
N GLY A 222 5.88 11.08 7.40
CA GLY A 222 7.25 11.58 7.39
C GLY A 222 7.25 13.07 7.11
N GLY A 223 8.12 13.80 7.81
CA GLY A 223 8.30 15.21 7.61
C GLY A 223 9.75 15.64 7.79
N MET A 224 10.03 16.86 7.36
CA MET A 224 11.33 17.48 7.52
C MET A 224 11.22 18.99 7.60
N THR A 225 12.07 19.57 8.43
CA THR A 225 12.20 21.02 8.58
C THR A 225 13.34 21.58 7.75
N GLY A 226 13.31 22.88 7.47
CA GLY A 226 14.37 23.54 6.69
C GLY A 226 15.72 23.63 7.39
N ASN A 227 15.76 23.57 8.72
CA ASN A 227 17.00 23.45 9.50
C ASN A 227 17.51 22.00 9.61
N GLY A 228 16.96 21.06 8.84
CA GLY A 228 17.55 19.73 8.72
C GLY A 228 17.10 18.69 9.75
N ILE A 229 16.03 18.95 10.50
CA ILE A 229 15.44 17.94 11.38
C ILE A 229 14.44 17.12 10.56
N GLY A 230 14.71 15.82 10.44
CA GLY A 230 13.78 14.86 9.82
C GLY A 230 13.01 14.10 10.89
N PHE A 231 11.76 13.75 10.62
CA PHE A 231 10.96 12.98 11.56
C PHE A 231 9.96 12.06 10.85
N VAL A 232 9.62 10.96 11.53
CA VAL A 232 8.63 9.99 11.07
C VAL A 232 7.83 9.52 12.27
N PHE A 233 6.50 9.55 12.20
CA PHE A 233 5.65 9.17 13.33
C PHE A 233 4.52 8.22 12.90
N ARG A 234 3.94 7.55 13.91
CA ARG A 234 2.85 6.58 13.75
C ARG A 234 1.69 6.87 14.71
N ASP A 235 0.48 6.56 14.27
CA ASP A 235 -0.74 6.68 15.08
C ASP A 235 -0.72 5.81 16.35
N ALA A 236 -1.54 6.20 17.33
CA ALA A 236 -1.61 5.57 18.65
C ALA A 236 -2.12 4.13 18.64
N HIS A 237 -2.87 3.71 17.62
CA HIS A 237 -3.40 2.34 17.48
C HIS A 237 -2.50 1.47 16.59
N GLY A 238 -1.51 2.06 15.92
CA GLY A 238 -0.66 1.41 14.92
C GLY A 238 -1.46 0.90 13.71
N ILE A 239 -2.50 1.62 13.28
CA ILE A 239 -3.38 1.24 12.17
C ILE A 239 -2.58 1.08 10.88
N ARG A 240 -1.75 2.09 10.55
CA ARG A 240 -0.93 2.09 9.33
C ARG A 240 0.43 1.44 9.56
N PRO A 241 0.94 0.65 8.61
CA PRO A 241 2.24 0.01 8.74
C PRO A 241 3.36 1.07 8.71
N SER A 242 4.37 0.87 9.56
CA SER A 242 5.51 1.77 9.65
C SER A 242 6.75 0.96 10.02
N TYR A 243 7.75 1.01 9.14
CA TYR A 243 8.98 0.26 9.30
C TYR A 243 10.19 1.17 9.12
N TYR A 244 11.28 0.85 9.79
CA TYR A 244 12.51 1.63 9.72
C TYR A 244 13.77 0.77 9.80
N PHE A 245 14.85 1.34 9.28
CA PHE A 245 16.21 0.80 9.34
C PHE A 245 17.18 1.95 9.61
N ILE A 246 18.15 1.72 10.49
CA ILE A 246 19.16 2.72 10.86
C ILE A 246 20.51 2.03 10.87
N ASP A 247 21.47 2.58 10.14
CA ASP A 247 22.89 2.22 10.23
C ASP A 247 23.76 3.47 10.36
N GLU A 248 25.08 3.31 10.18
CA GLU A 248 26.05 4.41 10.25
C GLU A 248 25.87 5.47 9.16
N ASP A 249 25.29 5.12 8.02
CA ASP A 249 25.23 5.96 6.83
C ASP A 249 23.84 6.53 6.59
N VAL A 250 22.78 5.86 7.02
CA VAL A 250 21.42 6.27 6.67
C VAL A 250 20.40 5.91 7.75
N VAL A 251 19.39 6.77 7.87
CA VAL A 251 18.13 6.47 8.53
C VAL A 251 17.05 6.36 7.47
N VAL A 252 16.30 5.27 7.49
CA VAL A 252 15.25 4.98 6.51
C VAL A 252 13.95 4.68 7.23
N ALA A 253 12.84 5.20 6.72
CA ALA A 253 11.51 4.71 7.09
C ALA A 253 10.61 4.55 5.86
N ALA A 254 9.73 3.57 5.89
CA ALA A 254 8.83 3.26 4.78
C ALA A 254 7.54 2.57 5.26
N SER A 255 6.52 2.59 4.39
CA SER A 255 5.27 1.86 4.62
C SER A 255 5.43 0.34 4.55
N GLU A 256 6.47 -0.19 3.89
CA GLU A 256 6.72 -1.64 3.77
C GLU A 256 8.11 -2.11 4.21
N ARG A 257 8.13 -3.15 5.04
CA ARG A 257 9.35 -3.84 5.47
C ARG A 257 10.14 -4.41 4.28
N ALA A 258 9.45 -5.11 3.37
CA ALA A 258 10.09 -5.76 2.22
C ALA A 258 10.77 -4.77 1.27
N ALA A 259 10.25 -3.54 1.18
CA ALA A 259 10.84 -2.49 0.37
C ALA A 259 12.19 -2.04 0.94
N ILE A 260 12.28 -1.83 2.25
CA ILE A 260 13.56 -1.51 2.93
C ILE A 260 14.56 -2.64 2.76
N ARG A 261 14.15 -3.89 3.02
CA ARG A 261 15.02 -5.08 2.89
C ARG A 261 15.64 -5.18 1.50
N THR A 262 14.84 -4.96 0.46
CA THR A 262 15.32 -5.03 -0.92
C THR A 262 16.16 -3.81 -1.31
N ALA A 263 15.75 -2.60 -0.92
CA ALA A 263 16.44 -1.39 -1.31
C ALA A 263 17.81 -1.25 -0.64
N PHE A 264 17.96 -1.75 0.59
CA PHE A 264 19.19 -1.65 1.38
C PHE A 264 19.95 -2.97 1.52
N ASN A 265 19.43 -4.07 0.96
CA ASN A 265 20.03 -5.41 1.04
C ASN A 265 20.28 -5.86 2.49
N VAL A 266 19.25 -5.73 3.34
CA VAL A 266 19.32 -6.05 4.77
C VAL A 266 18.49 -7.30 5.12
N GLY A 267 18.95 -8.00 6.15
CA GLY A 267 18.37 -9.21 6.70
C GLY A 267 17.02 -9.01 7.39
N GLU A 268 16.48 -10.11 7.92
CA GLU A 268 15.13 -10.14 8.51
C GLU A 268 14.99 -9.28 9.76
N ASN A 269 15.97 -9.33 10.66
CA ASN A 269 15.91 -8.68 11.99
C ASN A 269 16.45 -7.25 12.01
N GLU A 270 16.92 -6.74 10.87
CA GLU A 270 17.50 -5.39 10.77
C GLU A 270 16.42 -4.31 10.58
N VAL A 271 15.31 -4.66 9.93
CA VAL A 271 14.18 -3.74 9.70
C VAL A 271 13.15 -3.86 10.82
N LYS A 272 13.04 -2.81 11.62
CA LYS A 272 12.18 -2.74 12.81
C LYS A 272 10.83 -2.10 12.48
N GLU A 273 9.81 -2.46 13.25
CA GLU A 273 8.49 -1.80 13.21
C GLU A 273 8.51 -0.60 14.17
N LEU A 274 8.03 0.56 13.74
CA LEU A 274 7.85 1.72 14.63
C LEU A 274 6.60 1.47 15.48
N MET A 275 6.73 1.43 16.80
CA MET A 275 5.60 1.04 17.66
C MET A 275 4.51 2.14 17.70
N PRO A 276 3.26 1.79 18.07
CA PRO A 276 2.17 2.76 18.13
C PRO A 276 2.52 4.00 18.97
N GLY A 277 2.19 5.17 18.44
CA GLY A 277 2.44 6.46 19.08
C GLY A 277 3.90 6.90 19.20
N GLN A 278 4.83 6.19 18.56
CA GLN A 278 6.23 6.58 18.52
C GLN A 278 6.56 7.47 17.32
N ALA A 279 7.63 8.25 17.48
CA ALA A 279 8.28 9.00 16.44
C ALA A 279 9.79 8.72 16.40
N ILE A 280 10.33 8.60 15.19
CA ILE A 280 11.75 8.67 14.90
C ILE A 280 12.05 10.13 14.60
N ILE A 281 13.04 10.71 15.28
CA ILE A 281 13.48 12.08 15.10
C ILE A 281 14.97 12.02 14.79
N VAL A 282 15.38 12.66 13.70
CA VAL A 282 16.77 12.71 13.25
C VAL A 282 17.23 14.15 13.19
N SER A 283 18.27 14.48 13.94
CA SER A 283 18.81 15.84 13.99
C SER A 283 19.55 16.21 12.71
N GLU A 284 19.90 17.50 12.59
CA GLU A 284 20.76 17.99 11.52
C GLU A 284 22.13 17.29 11.47
N ASN A 285 22.65 16.84 12.62
CA ASN A 285 23.92 16.10 12.71
C ASN A 285 23.78 14.60 12.41
N GLY A 286 22.55 14.10 12.20
CA GLY A 286 22.29 12.69 11.93
C GLY A 286 22.15 11.82 13.18
N ASP A 287 21.99 12.43 14.37
CA ASP A 287 21.67 11.71 15.60
C ASP A 287 20.20 11.31 15.61
N VAL A 288 19.92 10.10 16.09
CA VAL A 288 18.58 9.53 16.04
C VAL A 288 18.04 9.35 17.45
N LYS A 289 16.79 9.77 17.65
CA LYS A 289 15.99 9.45 18.82
C LYS A 289 14.70 8.78 18.39
N ILE A 290 14.28 7.77 19.14
CA ILE A 290 12.95 7.15 19.02
C ILE A 290 12.21 7.49 20.31
N GLU A 291 11.17 8.31 20.20
CA GLU A 291 10.44 8.82 21.35
C GLU A 291 8.97 8.42 21.30
N GLN A 292 8.39 8.17 22.47
CA GLN A 292 6.94 8.10 22.63
C GLN A 292 6.39 9.53 22.59
N VAL A 293 5.59 9.85 21.57
CA VAL A 293 5.03 11.20 21.34
C VAL A 293 3.53 11.27 21.62
N ILE A 294 2.85 10.13 21.63
CA ILE A 294 1.47 9.98 22.07
C ILE A 294 1.32 8.63 22.78
N GLU A 295 0.50 8.53 23.83
CA GLU A 295 0.30 7.27 24.55
C GLU A 295 -0.26 6.17 23.62
N PRO A 296 0.32 4.95 23.64
CA PRO A 296 -0.14 3.86 22.80
C PRO A 296 -1.53 3.39 23.26
N LYS A 297 -2.42 3.15 22.30
CA LYS A 297 -3.75 2.56 22.50
C LYS A 297 -3.77 1.09 22.09
N GLU A 298 -4.93 0.46 22.20
CA GLU A 298 -5.11 -0.92 21.75
C GLU A 298 -4.67 -1.07 20.29
N ARG A 299 -3.88 -2.10 19.99
CA ARG A 299 -3.37 -2.29 18.63
C ARG A 299 -4.51 -2.70 17.69
N LYS A 300 -4.84 -1.83 16.73
CA LYS A 300 -5.86 -2.06 15.68
C LYS A 300 -5.23 -2.02 14.28
N ALA A 301 -4.18 -2.81 14.08
CA ALA A 301 -3.50 -2.89 12.79
C ALA A 301 -4.47 -3.29 11.67
N CYS A 302 -4.41 -2.60 10.54
CA CYS A 302 -5.31 -2.83 9.41
C CYS A 302 -5.23 -4.27 8.90
N SER A 303 -6.35 -5.00 8.91
CA SER A 303 -6.43 -6.37 8.38
C SER A 303 -6.34 -6.41 6.84
N PHE A 304 -6.83 -5.36 6.17
CA PHE A 304 -6.85 -5.28 4.72
C PHE A 304 -5.44 -5.10 4.11
N GLU A 305 -4.51 -4.53 4.88
CA GLU A 305 -3.07 -4.56 4.56
C GLU A 305 -2.57 -5.99 4.36
N ARG A 306 -3.02 -6.92 5.22
CA ARG A 306 -2.56 -8.31 5.22
C ARG A 306 -3.27 -9.17 4.18
N ILE A 307 -4.55 -8.91 3.96
CA ILE A 307 -5.36 -9.63 2.97
C ILE A 307 -4.93 -9.24 1.55
N TYR A 308 -4.75 -7.95 1.28
CA TYR A 308 -4.63 -7.44 -0.09
C TYR A 308 -3.44 -6.51 -0.34
N PHE A 309 -3.35 -5.40 0.40
CA PHE A 309 -2.52 -4.25 -0.01
C PHE A 309 -1.01 -4.45 0.10
N SER A 310 -0.55 -5.02 1.21
CA SER A 310 0.87 -5.25 1.42
C SER A 310 1.38 -6.35 0.51
N ARG A 311 2.68 -6.32 0.19
CA ARG A 311 3.28 -7.37 -0.64
C ARG A 311 3.22 -8.73 0.05
N GLY A 312 2.78 -9.73 -0.70
CA GLY A 312 2.80 -11.13 -0.27
C GLY A 312 4.20 -11.72 -0.08
N SER A 313 5.26 -10.98 -0.44
CA SER A 313 6.66 -11.37 -0.20
C SER A 313 7.14 -11.10 1.22
N ASP A 314 6.39 -10.35 2.05
CA ASP A 314 6.67 -10.31 3.49
C ASP A 314 6.26 -11.66 4.10
N GLU A 315 7.17 -12.28 4.85
CA GLU A 315 7.01 -13.63 5.39
C GLU A 315 5.75 -13.80 6.25
N LYS A 316 5.42 -12.82 7.09
CA LYS A 316 4.26 -12.91 7.98
C LYS A 316 2.98 -12.84 7.16
N ILE A 317 2.92 -11.94 6.19
CA ILE A 317 1.79 -11.80 5.26
C ILE A 317 1.65 -13.05 4.40
N TYR A 318 2.76 -13.62 3.92
CA TYR A 318 2.76 -14.86 3.15
C TYR A 318 2.11 -16.00 3.93
N ARG A 319 2.55 -16.23 5.18
CA ARG A 319 2.01 -17.28 6.05
C ARG A 319 0.53 -17.05 6.36
N GLU A 320 0.14 -15.82 6.66
CA GLU A 320 -1.25 -15.48 6.95
C GLU A 320 -2.17 -15.69 5.74
N ARG A 321 -1.77 -15.26 4.54
CA ARG A 321 -2.54 -15.51 3.31
C ARG A 321 -2.67 -16.98 3.00
N SER A 322 -1.60 -17.75 3.17
CA SER A 322 -1.65 -19.21 3.03
C SER A 322 -2.62 -19.83 4.03
N GLN A 323 -2.62 -19.36 5.28
CA GLN A 323 -3.56 -19.84 6.29
C GLN A 323 -5.02 -19.46 6.00
N LEU A 324 -5.29 -18.26 5.44
CA LEU A 324 -6.63 -17.86 5.01
C LEU A 324 -7.19 -18.85 3.99
N GLY A 325 -6.40 -19.19 2.98
CA GLY A 325 -6.75 -20.21 1.99
C GLY A 325 -7.00 -21.58 2.61
N TYR A 326 -6.09 -22.01 3.49
CA TYR A 326 -6.20 -23.30 4.17
C TYR A 326 -7.50 -23.42 4.96
N ASN A 327 -7.89 -22.38 5.68
CA ASN A 327 -9.11 -22.36 6.50
C ASN A 327 -10.40 -22.45 5.65
N LEU A 328 -10.34 -22.07 4.37
CA LEU A 328 -11.47 -22.17 3.45
C LEU A 328 -11.63 -23.58 2.87
N SER A 329 -10.61 -24.44 2.96
CA SER A 329 -10.61 -25.77 2.35
C SER A 329 -11.81 -26.63 2.74
N LYS A 330 -12.20 -26.63 4.02
CA LYS A 330 -13.37 -27.38 4.49
C LYS A 330 -14.67 -26.94 3.81
N GLN A 331 -14.93 -25.63 3.80
CA GLN A 331 -16.15 -25.08 3.18
C GLN A 331 -16.19 -25.35 1.67
N VAL A 332 -15.02 -25.29 1.01
CA VAL A 332 -14.90 -25.59 -0.41
C VAL A 332 -15.12 -27.08 -0.69
N LEU A 333 -14.55 -27.97 0.14
CA LEU A 333 -14.77 -29.42 0.05
C LEU A 333 -16.25 -29.77 0.20
N ASP A 334 -16.94 -29.18 1.18
CA ASP A 334 -18.40 -29.33 1.35
C ASP A 334 -19.15 -28.85 0.09
N ALA A 335 -18.78 -27.69 -0.46
CA ALA A 335 -19.45 -27.10 -1.62
C ALA A 335 -19.32 -27.92 -2.92
N VAL A 336 -18.23 -28.67 -3.07
CA VAL A 336 -18.00 -29.60 -4.19
C VAL A 336 -18.42 -31.04 -3.87
N ASN A 337 -19.10 -31.28 -2.74
CA ASN A 337 -19.47 -32.61 -2.26
C ASN A 337 -18.28 -33.58 -2.21
N TYR A 338 -17.11 -33.07 -1.83
CA TYR A 338 -15.84 -33.80 -1.75
C TYR A 338 -15.38 -34.43 -3.09
N ASP A 339 -15.92 -34.03 -4.24
CA ASP A 339 -15.51 -34.51 -5.57
C ASP A 339 -14.25 -33.78 -6.06
N LEU A 340 -13.08 -34.23 -5.57
CA LEU A 340 -11.79 -33.70 -6.03
C LEU A 340 -11.37 -34.19 -7.43
N LYS A 341 -12.01 -35.24 -7.96
CA LYS A 341 -11.66 -35.82 -9.27
C LYS A 341 -12.18 -34.94 -10.42
N ASN A 342 -13.41 -34.45 -10.28
CA ASN A 342 -14.05 -33.58 -11.27
C ASN A 342 -14.08 -32.12 -10.82
N THR A 343 -13.18 -31.72 -9.94
CA THR A 343 -13.01 -30.31 -9.54
C THR A 343 -11.65 -29.81 -9.98
N ILE A 344 -11.63 -28.65 -10.63
CA ILE A 344 -10.40 -27.90 -10.95
C ILE A 344 -10.34 -26.70 -10.01
N PHE A 345 -9.20 -26.53 -9.35
CA PHE A 345 -8.92 -25.37 -8.51
C PHE A 345 -8.08 -24.37 -9.28
N SER A 346 -8.47 -23.09 -9.23
CA SER A 346 -7.77 -21.97 -9.86
C SER A 346 -7.86 -20.71 -8.99
N PHE A 347 -7.27 -19.61 -9.46
CA PHE A 347 -7.28 -18.32 -8.77
C PHE A 347 -7.31 -17.14 -9.73
N ILE A 348 -7.69 -15.97 -9.23
CA ILE A 348 -7.59 -14.70 -9.95
C ILE A 348 -6.24 -14.04 -9.65
N PRO A 349 -5.37 -13.84 -10.67
CA PRO A 349 -4.05 -13.27 -10.42
C PRO A 349 -4.10 -11.77 -10.05
N ASN A 350 -3.16 -11.26 -9.24
CA ASN A 350 -1.99 -11.95 -8.68
C ASN A 350 -2.11 -12.19 -7.15
N THR A 351 -2.86 -11.36 -6.43
CA THR A 351 -2.84 -11.33 -4.96
C THR A 351 -3.38 -12.60 -4.32
N ALA A 352 -4.38 -13.24 -4.94
CA ALA A 352 -5.01 -14.46 -4.44
C ALA A 352 -4.12 -15.71 -4.51
N GLU A 353 -2.97 -15.66 -5.21
CA GLU A 353 -2.10 -16.81 -5.46
C GLU A 353 -1.61 -17.50 -4.17
N VAL A 354 -1.23 -16.72 -3.15
CA VAL A 354 -0.75 -17.30 -1.87
C VAL A 354 -1.90 -17.98 -1.11
N ALA A 355 -3.08 -17.38 -1.12
CA ALA A 355 -4.27 -18.00 -0.53
C ALA A 355 -4.70 -19.24 -1.32
N PHE A 356 -4.56 -19.24 -2.64
CA PHE A 356 -4.79 -20.41 -3.46
C PHE A 356 -3.91 -21.60 -3.07
N TYR A 357 -2.60 -21.40 -2.89
CA TYR A 357 -1.72 -22.47 -2.41
C TYR A 357 -2.13 -22.99 -1.04
N GLY A 358 -2.58 -22.11 -0.15
CA GLY A 358 -3.17 -22.49 1.13
C GLY A 358 -4.40 -23.39 0.98
N LEU A 359 -5.33 -23.00 0.11
CA LEU A 359 -6.56 -23.74 -0.16
C LEU A 359 -6.25 -25.13 -0.71
N VAL A 360 -5.38 -25.21 -1.72
CA VAL A 360 -4.91 -26.47 -2.30
C VAL A 360 -4.30 -27.36 -1.22
N LYS A 361 -3.45 -26.81 -0.36
CA LYS A 361 -2.82 -27.58 0.73
C LYS A 361 -3.87 -28.22 1.64
N GLY A 362 -4.92 -27.49 2.01
CA GLY A 362 -6.02 -28.06 2.80
C GLY A 362 -6.79 -29.16 2.06
N CYS A 363 -7.01 -29.02 0.76
CA CYS A 363 -7.63 -30.06 -0.07
C CYS A 363 -6.74 -31.30 -0.24
N GLU A 364 -5.43 -31.11 -0.38
CA GLU A 364 -4.44 -32.21 -0.45
C GLU A 364 -4.32 -32.94 0.90
N ASP A 365 -4.36 -32.24 2.04
CA ASP A 365 -4.38 -32.85 3.37
C ASP A 365 -5.59 -33.79 3.52
N TYR A 366 -6.77 -33.33 3.09
CA TYR A 366 -7.97 -34.17 3.04
C TYR A 366 -7.78 -35.37 2.10
N LEU A 367 -7.29 -35.15 0.88
CA LEU A 367 -7.06 -36.21 -0.10
C LEU A 367 -6.10 -37.28 0.46
N ASN A 368 -5.03 -36.86 1.11
CA ASN A 368 -4.04 -37.75 1.71
C ASN A 368 -4.62 -38.56 2.87
N LYS A 369 -5.49 -37.97 3.69
CA LYS A 369 -6.24 -38.70 4.72
C LYS A 369 -7.12 -39.80 4.10
N ILE A 370 -7.87 -39.49 3.05
CA ILE A 370 -8.73 -40.46 2.36
C ILE A 370 -7.90 -41.55 1.67
N LYS A 371 -6.77 -41.21 1.05
CA LYS A 371 -5.84 -42.19 0.46
C LYS A 371 -5.35 -43.17 1.54
N LEU A 372 -4.92 -42.65 2.68
CA LEU A 372 -4.42 -43.47 3.79
C LEU A 372 -5.50 -44.43 4.31
N GLU A 373 -6.70 -43.92 4.62
CA GLU A 373 -7.83 -44.74 5.06
C GLU A 373 -8.18 -45.84 4.06
N ARG A 374 -8.16 -45.50 2.76
CA ARG A 374 -8.45 -46.45 1.69
C ARG A 374 -7.36 -47.50 1.51
N ILE A 375 -6.09 -47.12 1.59
CA ILE A 375 -4.96 -48.06 1.52
C ILE A 375 -5.01 -49.02 2.71
N LEU A 376 -5.26 -48.52 3.93
CA LEU A 376 -5.39 -49.36 5.12
C LEU A 376 -6.58 -50.33 5.02
N SER A 377 -7.67 -49.91 4.37
CA SER A 377 -8.84 -50.78 4.14
C SER A 377 -8.56 -52.00 3.24
N TRP A 378 -7.45 -52.00 2.48
CA TRP A 378 -7.08 -53.12 1.61
C TRP A 378 -6.47 -54.32 2.38
N GLY A 379 -6.06 -54.12 3.64
CA GLY A 379 -5.43 -55.15 4.45
C GLY A 379 -4.19 -55.75 3.76
N ASN A 380 -4.12 -57.08 3.68
CA ASN A 380 -2.98 -57.78 3.06
C ASN A 380 -3.09 -57.90 1.53
N GLN A 381 -4.18 -57.43 0.92
CA GLN A 381 -4.40 -57.53 -0.54
C GLN A 381 -4.07 -56.20 -1.22
N VAL A 382 -2.78 -55.86 -1.24
CA VAL A 382 -2.29 -54.65 -1.91
C VAL A 382 -1.84 -55.00 -3.32
N ASP A 383 -2.68 -54.64 -4.30
CA ASP A 383 -2.38 -54.68 -5.72
C ASP A 383 -1.44 -53.51 -6.08
N PRO A 384 -0.22 -53.76 -6.60
CA PRO A 384 0.75 -52.72 -6.92
C PRO A 384 0.22 -51.65 -7.86
N ASP A 385 -0.60 -52.03 -8.86
CA ASP A 385 -1.11 -51.09 -9.86
C ASP A 385 -2.17 -50.16 -9.24
N LYS A 386 -3.02 -50.70 -8.37
CA LYS A 386 -4.01 -49.90 -7.62
C LYS A 386 -3.37 -49.00 -6.59
N LEU A 387 -2.31 -49.46 -5.94
CA LEU A 387 -1.52 -48.65 -5.02
C LEU A 387 -0.87 -47.48 -5.75
N GLU A 388 -0.26 -47.75 -6.91
CA GLU A 388 0.35 -46.71 -7.74
C GLU A 388 -0.69 -45.68 -8.21
N GLU A 389 -1.86 -46.12 -8.67
CA GLU A 389 -2.96 -45.22 -9.03
C GLU A 389 -3.38 -44.34 -7.85
N MET A 390 -3.51 -44.92 -6.65
CA MET A 390 -3.92 -44.19 -5.45
C MET A 390 -2.89 -43.13 -5.03
N ILE A 391 -1.60 -43.46 -5.09
CA ILE A 391 -0.50 -42.54 -4.76
C ILE A 391 -0.44 -41.40 -5.79
N LYS A 392 -0.65 -41.68 -7.08
CA LYS A 392 -0.60 -40.70 -8.16
C LYS A 392 -1.75 -39.70 -8.17
N ARG A 393 -2.88 -39.98 -7.48
CA ARG A 393 -4.00 -39.03 -7.39
C ARG A 393 -3.54 -37.71 -6.76
N ARG A 394 -3.92 -36.58 -7.36
CA ARG A 394 -3.64 -35.24 -6.85
C ARG A 394 -4.86 -34.35 -7.04
N VAL A 395 -4.93 -33.27 -6.26
CA VAL A 395 -5.89 -32.20 -6.50
C VAL A 395 -5.56 -31.58 -7.86
N ARG A 396 -6.57 -31.46 -8.71
CA ARG A 396 -6.40 -30.86 -10.05
C ARG A 396 -6.34 -29.34 -9.91
N MET A 397 -5.25 -28.77 -10.37
CA MET A 397 -4.99 -27.33 -10.31
C MET A 397 -4.63 -26.84 -11.70
N GLU A 398 -5.23 -25.74 -12.12
CA GLU A 398 -4.92 -25.12 -13.40
C GLU A 398 -4.86 -23.61 -13.23
N LYS A 399 -3.92 -22.95 -13.90
CA LYS A 399 -3.92 -21.49 -14.00
C LYS A 399 -4.85 -21.09 -15.13
N ILE A 400 -6.12 -20.88 -14.83
CA ILE A 400 -7.14 -20.60 -15.86
C ILE A 400 -7.10 -19.13 -16.26
N ALA A 401 -7.13 -18.22 -15.28
CA ALA A 401 -7.08 -16.80 -15.55
C ALA A 401 -5.62 -16.33 -15.67
N ILE A 402 -5.30 -15.66 -16.76
CA ILE A 402 -3.99 -15.03 -16.99
C ILE A 402 -4.24 -13.52 -17.13
N LYS A 403 -3.60 -12.72 -16.27
CA LYS A 403 -3.74 -11.27 -16.33
C LYS A 403 -2.76 -10.68 -17.34
N ASP A 404 -3.26 -10.08 -18.42
CA ASP A 404 -2.43 -9.29 -19.33
C ASP A 404 -2.34 -7.85 -18.81
N VAL A 405 -1.11 -7.45 -18.45
CA VAL A 405 -0.82 -6.17 -17.78
C VAL A 405 -0.74 -5.01 -18.80
N LYS A 406 -0.78 -5.27 -20.12
CA LYS A 406 -0.47 -4.25 -21.14
C LYS A 406 -1.66 -3.45 -21.69
N MET A 407 -2.90 -3.78 -21.33
CA MET A 407 -4.09 -3.10 -21.86
C MET A 407 -4.43 -1.86 -21.03
N ARG A 408 -3.84 -0.70 -21.38
CA ARG A 408 -4.41 0.61 -20.98
C ARG A 408 -5.52 0.96 -21.97
N THR A 409 -6.70 1.31 -21.48
CA THR A 409 -7.82 1.73 -22.34
C THR A 409 -7.42 2.96 -23.13
N PHE A 410 -7.19 2.83 -24.44
CA PHE A 410 -7.15 3.98 -25.33
C PHE A 410 -8.53 4.62 -25.35
N ILE A 411 -8.57 5.96 -25.39
CA ILE A 411 -9.78 6.79 -25.31
C ILE A 411 -10.86 6.20 -26.22
N THR A 412 -11.92 5.67 -25.61
CA THR A 412 -13.07 5.08 -26.28
C THR A 412 -14.32 5.37 -25.46
N GLU A 413 -15.44 5.62 -26.13
CA GLU A 413 -16.76 5.85 -25.54
C GLU A 413 -17.13 4.74 -24.54
N ASP A 414 -17.94 5.05 -23.52
CA ASP A 414 -18.23 4.17 -22.36
C ASP A 414 -18.70 2.74 -22.74
N VAL A 415 -19.22 2.55 -23.95
CA VAL A 415 -19.65 1.25 -24.47
C VAL A 415 -18.46 0.31 -24.79
N ASN A 416 -17.33 0.84 -25.27
CA ASN A 416 -16.13 0.06 -25.63
C ASN A 416 -15.21 -0.22 -24.43
N ARG A 417 -15.36 0.52 -23.31
CA ARG A 417 -14.60 0.27 -22.07
C ARG A 417 -14.89 -1.10 -21.47
N ASN A 418 -16.16 -1.53 -21.48
CA ASN A 418 -16.56 -2.82 -20.95
C ASN A 418 -15.98 -4.00 -21.76
N GLU A 419 -15.80 -3.82 -23.07
CA GLU A 419 -15.18 -4.82 -23.95
C GLU A 419 -13.68 -4.94 -23.65
N MET A 420 -12.96 -3.83 -23.49
CA MET A 420 -11.53 -3.85 -23.13
C MET A 420 -11.26 -4.42 -21.73
N VAL A 421 -12.15 -4.19 -20.74
CA VAL A 421 -12.04 -4.77 -19.39
C VAL A 421 -12.25 -6.30 -19.40
N GLN A 422 -13.04 -6.82 -20.34
CA GLN A 422 -13.18 -8.28 -20.54
C GLN A 422 -11.89 -8.93 -21.07
N HIS A 423 -10.98 -8.16 -21.67
CA HIS A 423 -9.71 -8.65 -22.22
C HIS A 423 -8.49 -8.40 -21.32
N VAL A 424 -8.69 -7.93 -20.09
CA VAL A 424 -7.61 -7.88 -19.08
C VAL A 424 -7.20 -9.30 -18.66
N TYR A 425 -8.10 -10.26 -18.81
CA TYR A 425 -7.87 -11.66 -18.47
C TYR A 425 -8.05 -12.56 -19.69
N ASP A 426 -7.05 -13.41 -19.93
CA ASP A 426 -7.11 -14.52 -20.87
C ASP A 426 -7.42 -15.84 -20.15
N ILE A 427 -7.92 -16.82 -20.91
CA ILE A 427 -8.19 -18.18 -20.43
C ILE A 427 -7.32 -19.24 -21.07
N THR A 428 -6.89 -20.21 -20.26
CA THR A 428 -6.23 -21.41 -20.74
C THR A 428 -7.25 -22.44 -21.24
N TYR A 429 -7.49 -22.45 -22.55
CA TYR A 429 -8.38 -23.40 -23.22
C TYR A 429 -7.89 -24.85 -23.11
N GLY A 430 -8.82 -25.82 -23.19
CA GLY A 430 -8.52 -27.26 -23.19
C GLY A 430 -8.25 -27.89 -21.82
N THR A 431 -8.25 -27.09 -20.74
CA THR A 431 -7.99 -27.55 -19.37
C THR A 431 -9.24 -28.07 -18.65
N VAL A 432 -10.42 -27.63 -19.08
CA VAL A 432 -11.73 -27.94 -18.46
C VAL A 432 -12.51 -28.93 -19.33
N ARG A 433 -12.95 -30.04 -18.74
CA ARG A 433 -13.89 -30.97 -19.40
C ARG A 433 -15.29 -30.41 -19.33
N ARG A 434 -15.86 -30.10 -20.50
CA ARG A 434 -17.18 -29.50 -20.64
C ARG A 434 -18.25 -30.34 -19.96
N ASP A 435 -19.15 -29.68 -19.23
CA ASP A 435 -20.31 -30.25 -18.52
C ASP A 435 -19.98 -31.31 -17.45
N VAL A 436 -18.68 -31.55 -17.19
CA VAL A 436 -18.18 -32.52 -16.21
C VAL A 436 -17.49 -31.80 -15.05
N ASP A 437 -16.54 -30.93 -15.35
CA ASP A 437 -15.69 -30.33 -14.33
C ASP A 437 -16.40 -29.17 -13.60
N THR A 438 -16.31 -29.17 -12.27
CA THR A 438 -16.60 -28.02 -11.42
C THR A 438 -15.36 -27.16 -11.30
N LEU A 439 -15.51 -25.85 -11.50
CA LEU A 439 -14.42 -24.91 -11.40
C LEU A 439 -14.52 -24.11 -10.10
N VAL A 440 -13.52 -24.25 -9.23
CA VAL A 440 -13.37 -23.45 -8.01
C VAL A 440 -12.31 -22.39 -8.24
N VAL A 441 -12.68 -21.11 -8.14
CA VAL A 441 -11.75 -19.99 -8.36
C VAL A 441 -11.72 -19.11 -7.12
N ILE A 442 -10.52 -18.95 -6.54
CA ILE A 442 -10.31 -18.06 -5.40
C ILE A 442 -9.88 -16.66 -5.86
N ASP A 443 -10.45 -15.65 -5.23
CA ASP A 443 -10.10 -14.23 -5.37
C ASP A 443 -9.78 -13.64 -3.99
N ASP A 444 -9.03 -12.54 -3.95
CA ASP A 444 -8.62 -11.95 -2.68
C ASP A 444 -9.82 -11.39 -1.90
N SER A 445 -10.66 -10.60 -2.56
CA SER A 445 -11.78 -9.87 -1.97
C SER A 445 -12.89 -9.61 -3.00
N ILE A 446 -14.12 -9.37 -2.52
CA ILE A 446 -15.24 -8.97 -3.38
C ILE A 446 -15.88 -7.72 -2.78
N VAL A 447 -15.64 -6.56 -3.41
CA VAL A 447 -16.15 -5.24 -2.95
C VAL A 447 -17.44 -4.86 -3.69
N ARG A 448 -17.32 -4.40 -4.95
CA ARG A 448 -18.46 -3.98 -5.79
C ARG A 448 -18.99 -5.11 -6.68
N GLY A 449 -18.19 -6.15 -6.89
CA GLY A 449 -18.56 -7.32 -7.70
C GLY A 449 -18.68 -7.08 -9.21
N THR A 450 -18.47 -5.87 -9.71
CA THR A 450 -18.58 -5.52 -11.14
C THR A 450 -17.59 -6.27 -12.01
N THR A 451 -16.29 -6.24 -11.68
CA THR A 451 -15.25 -7.00 -12.41
C THR A 451 -15.53 -8.50 -12.41
N LEU A 452 -15.96 -9.04 -11.26
CA LEU A 452 -16.30 -10.45 -11.12
C LEU A 452 -17.48 -10.83 -12.03
N LYS A 453 -18.56 -10.04 -12.01
CA LYS A 453 -19.78 -10.28 -12.78
C LYS A 453 -19.58 -10.09 -14.28
N GLU A 454 -18.98 -8.97 -14.67
CA GLU A 454 -18.94 -8.54 -16.07
C GLU A 454 -17.77 -9.13 -16.86
N SER A 455 -16.69 -9.54 -16.20
CA SER A 455 -15.49 -10.08 -16.86
C SER A 455 -15.23 -11.52 -16.44
N ILE A 456 -14.93 -11.75 -15.16
CA ILE A 456 -14.40 -13.04 -14.69
C ILE A 456 -15.39 -14.18 -14.90
N ILE A 457 -16.63 -14.06 -14.41
CA ILE A 457 -17.62 -15.15 -14.52
C ILE A 457 -17.92 -15.46 -15.99
N ARG A 458 -18.13 -14.43 -16.82
CA ARG A 458 -18.39 -14.61 -18.26
C ARG A 458 -17.25 -15.33 -18.95
N MET A 459 -16.02 -14.93 -18.65
CA MET A 459 -14.80 -15.56 -19.15
C MET A 459 -14.72 -17.04 -18.75
N LEU A 460 -14.93 -17.37 -17.48
CA LEU A 460 -14.90 -18.74 -16.99
C LEU A 460 -16.02 -19.60 -17.60
N SER A 461 -17.21 -19.05 -17.82
CA SER A 461 -18.33 -19.75 -18.46
C SER A 461 -18.04 -20.19 -19.89
N ARG A 462 -17.13 -19.52 -20.62
CA ARG A 462 -16.74 -19.92 -21.99
C ARG A 462 -16.11 -21.32 -22.04
N LEU A 463 -15.50 -21.76 -20.93
CA LEU A 463 -14.90 -23.10 -20.80
C LEU A 463 -15.96 -24.22 -20.68
N GLY A 464 -17.23 -23.87 -20.47
CA GLY A 464 -18.32 -24.82 -20.28
C GLY A 464 -18.22 -25.71 -19.04
N PRO A 465 -17.79 -25.21 -17.85
CA PRO A 465 -17.78 -26.03 -16.63
C PRO A 465 -19.21 -26.41 -16.21
N LYS A 466 -19.36 -27.54 -15.53
CA LYS A 466 -20.65 -27.96 -14.92
C LYS A 466 -21.15 -26.94 -13.89
N ARG A 467 -20.23 -26.36 -13.12
CA ARG A 467 -20.52 -25.39 -12.06
C ARG A 467 -19.29 -24.50 -11.85
N ILE A 468 -19.52 -23.22 -11.53
CA ILE A 468 -18.48 -22.29 -11.10
C ILE A 468 -18.73 -21.95 -9.63
N ILE A 469 -17.69 -22.05 -8.81
CA ILE A 469 -17.68 -21.65 -7.40
C ILE A 469 -16.62 -20.58 -7.23
N ILE A 470 -17.06 -19.38 -6.84
CA ILE A 470 -16.15 -18.28 -6.50
C ILE A 470 -15.92 -18.29 -4.99
N VAL A 471 -14.65 -18.24 -4.60
CA VAL A 471 -14.22 -18.23 -3.19
C VAL A 471 -13.51 -16.90 -2.94
N SER A 472 -13.86 -16.21 -1.85
CA SER A 472 -13.11 -15.03 -1.42
C SER A 472 -12.25 -15.40 -0.22
N SER A 473 -10.98 -14.99 -0.25
CA SER A 473 -10.10 -15.13 0.93
C SER A 473 -10.37 -14.08 2.02
N ALA A 474 -11.11 -13.03 1.70
CA ALA A 474 -11.60 -12.04 2.64
C ALA A 474 -13.01 -12.37 3.15
N PRO A 475 -13.36 -11.93 4.37
CA PRO A 475 -14.76 -11.83 4.78
C PRO A 475 -15.56 -10.86 3.90
N GLN A 476 -16.88 -10.87 4.05
CA GLN A 476 -17.75 -9.93 3.37
C GLN A 476 -17.42 -8.48 3.75
N ILE A 477 -17.14 -7.66 2.75
CA ILE A 477 -16.88 -6.23 2.92
C ILE A 477 -18.22 -5.50 2.97
N ARG A 478 -18.54 -4.97 4.15
CA ARG A 478 -19.85 -4.36 4.45
C ARG A 478 -19.77 -2.89 4.81
N TYR A 479 -18.60 -2.35 5.11
CA TYR A 479 -18.48 -0.97 5.57
C TYR A 479 -17.32 -0.28 4.85
N PRO A 480 -17.46 1.02 4.55
CA PRO A 480 -16.35 1.81 4.05
C PRO A 480 -15.22 1.79 5.10
N ASP A 481 -13.98 1.67 4.65
CA ASP A 481 -12.83 1.89 5.51
C ASP A 481 -12.71 3.39 5.80
N CYS A 482 -12.46 3.82 7.04
CA CYS A 482 -12.32 5.24 7.39
C CYS A 482 -10.86 5.64 7.67
N TYR A 483 -9.93 4.74 7.39
CA TYR A 483 -8.52 4.89 7.74
C TYR A 483 -7.61 4.99 6.53
N GLY A 484 -8.18 5.04 5.32
CA GLY A 484 -7.56 5.46 4.07
C GLY A 484 -7.50 4.35 3.02
N ILE A 485 -8.52 3.49 2.96
CA ILE A 485 -8.74 2.57 1.84
C ILE A 485 -10.03 2.97 1.13
N ASP A 486 -9.98 3.35 -0.15
CA ASP A 486 -11.16 3.88 -0.83
C ASP A 486 -12.24 2.83 -1.04
N MET A 487 -13.27 3.00 -0.23
CA MET A 487 -14.50 2.26 -0.30
C MET A 487 -15.70 3.21 -0.18
N SER A 488 -15.61 4.40 -0.80
CA SER A 488 -16.45 5.59 -0.54
C SER A 488 -17.96 5.43 -0.77
N LYS A 489 -18.43 4.49 -1.59
CA LYS A 489 -19.86 4.31 -1.90
C LYS A 489 -20.40 2.99 -1.35
N MET A 490 -20.94 3.04 -0.13
CA MET A 490 -21.55 1.89 0.54
C MET A 490 -22.67 1.23 -0.30
N GLY A 491 -23.46 2.03 -1.03
CA GLY A 491 -24.51 1.54 -1.93
C GLY A 491 -23.99 0.72 -3.12
N ASP A 492 -22.72 0.87 -3.48
CA ASP A 492 -22.10 0.10 -4.55
C ASP A 492 -21.62 -1.29 -4.08
N PHE A 493 -21.65 -1.59 -2.77
CA PHE A 493 -21.12 -2.85 -2.27
C PHE A 493 -22.05 -4.01 -2.60
N ILE A 494 -21.47 -5.06 -3.16
CA ILE A 494 -22.24 -6.23 -3.59
C ILE A 494 -22.93 -6.92 -2.41
N ALA A 495 -22.37 -6.82 -1.19
CA ALA A 495 -22.94 -7.44 -0.01
C ALA A 495 -24.37 -6.93 0.28
N PHE A 496 -24.60 -5.62 0.15
CA PHE A 496 -25.93 -5.03 0.37
C PHE A 496 -26.86 -5.29 -0.81
N ASN A 497 -26.35 -5.15 -2.03
CA ASN A 497 -27.13 -5.43 -3.24
C ASN A 497 -27.62 -6.89 -3.27
N ALA A 498 -26.75 -7.84 -2.90
CA ALA A 498 -27.10 -9.24 -2.77
C ALA A 498 -28.11 -9.49 -1.64
N ALA A 499 -27.94 -8.87 -0.48
CA ALA A 499 -28.87 -9.00 0.63
C ALA A 499 -30.29 -8.54 0.24
N VAL A 500 -30.41 -7.37 -0.41
CA VAL A 500 -31.68 -6.86 -0.91
C VAL A 500 -32.30 -7.83 -1.92
N LEU A 501 -31.54 -8.24 -2.94
CA LEU A 501 -32.03 -9.18 -3.97
C LEU A 501 -32.52 -10.50 -3.38
N LEU A 502 -31.78 -11.09 -2.43
CA LEU A 502 -32.18 -12.32 -1.75
C LEU A 502 -33.46 -12.15 -0.92
N LEU A 503 -33.71 -10.97 -0.33
CA LEU A 503 -34.97 -10.68 0.34
C LEU A 503 -36.12 -10.60 -0.67
N LYS A 504 -35.91 -9.99 -1.84
CA LYS A 504 -36.91 -9.95 -2.92
C LYS A 504 -37.28 -11.36 -3.39
N GLU A 505 -36.28 -12.18 -3.72
CA GLU A 505 -36.47 -13.56 -4.19
C GLU A 505 -37.20 -14.43 -3.17
N ARG A 506 -37.03 -14.16 -1.87
CA ARG A 506 -37.68 -14.88 -0.78
C ARG A 506 -39.02 -14.29 -0.35
N GLY A 507 -39.50 -13.23 -1.02
CA GLY A 507 -40.75 -12.54 -0.65
C GLY A 507 -40.70 -11.86 0.72
N LYS A 508 -39.50 -11.44 1.18
CA LYS A 508 -39.26 -10.84 2.50
C LYS A 508 -38.87 -9.35 2.42
N GLU A 509 -39.35 -8.64 1.42
CA GLU A 509 -39.06 -7.21 1.24
C GLU A 509 -39.58 -6.33 2.39
N SER A 510 -40.66 -6.74 3.09
CA SER A 510 -41.22 -5.97 4.21
C SER A 510 -40.18 -5.73 5.32
N LEU A 511 -39.26 -6.68 5.51
CA LEU A 511 -38.19 -6.59 6.51
C LEU A 511 -37.30 -5.36 6.32
N LEU A 512 -37.11 -4.89 5.08
CA LEU A 512 -36.34 -3.67 4.82
C LEU A 512 -37.04 -2.43 5.39
N SER A 513 -38.36 -2.37 5.27
CA SER A 513 -39.15 -1.25 5.80
C SER A 513 -39.23 -1.32 7.33
N GLU A 514 -39.46 -2.51 7.87
CA GLU A 514 -39.47 -2.75 9.32
C GLU A 514 -38.14 -2.34 9.98
N LEU A 515 -37.00 -2.73 9.39
CA LEU A 515 -35.68 -2.36 9.88
C LEU A 515 -35.41 -0.86 9.74
N TYR A 516 -35.84 -0.25 8.63
CA TYR A 516 -35.66 1.19 8.44
C TYR A 516 -36.43 2.00 9.50
N ASP A 517 -37.65 1.59 9.84
CA ASP A 517 -38.44 2.23 10.87
C ASP A 517 -37.89 2.00 12.28
N GLN A 518 -37.22 0.87 12.54
CA GLN A 518 -36.50 0.64 13.81
C GLN A 518 -35.21 1.47 13.96
N CYS A 519 -34.58 1.85 12.84
CA CYS A 519 -33.36 2.66 12.84
C CYS A 519 -33.62 4.17 12.97
N LYS A 520 -34.86 4.62 12.72
CA LYS A 520 -35.31 5.98 13.02
C LYS A 520 -35.50 6.15 14.52
#